data_AF-A0A934ZS01-F1
#
_entry.id   AF-A0A934ZS01-F1
#
_cell.length_a   1.000
_cell.length_b   1.000
_cell.length_c   1.000
_cell.angle_alpha   90.00
_cell.angle_beta   90.00
_cell.angle_gamma   90.00
#
_symmetry.space_group_name_H-M   'P 1'
#
loop_
_entity.id
_entity.type
_entity.pdbx_description
1 polymer ?
#
loop_
_entity_poly.entity_id
_entity_poly.type
_entity_poly.pdbx_seq_one_letter_code
_entity_poly.pdbx_strand_id
1 'polypeptide(L)'
;MRASCTRDADCPADTACVPRLNYFADRMDFVCAPPPPTATARIGEACNPTGANTCRNVLCVGTSATAGYCTAPCTVDADCPAAAPSCAPITYSRPSGAGQPSRGCGPRPTI
;
A
#
# COMPACT_ATOMS: atom_id res chain seq x y z
N MET A 1 -1.44 19.76 -8.55
CA MET A 1 -1.71 19.30 -7.17
C MET A 1 -2.03 17.82 -7.23
N ARG A 2 -1.51 16.99 -6.31
CA ARG A 2 -1.90 15.58 -6.21
C ARG A 2 -3.16 15.49 -5.35
N ALA A 3 -4.22 14.86 -5.85
CA ALA A 3 -5.44 14.64 -5.09
C ALA A 3 -5.19 13.61 -3.97
N SER A 4 -5.85 13.78 -2.83
CA SER A 4 -5.89 12.75 -1.78
C SER A 4 -6.72 11.55 -2.23
N CYS A 5 -6.42 10.37 -1.72
CA CYS A 5 -7.11 9.13 -2.08
C CYS A 5 -7.21 8.19 -0.88
N THR A 6 -8.15 7.25 -0.97
CA THR A 6 -8.35 6.18 0.02
C THR A 6 -8.23 4.78 -0.58
N ARG A 7 -8.21 4.70 -1.92
CA ARG A 7 -8.06 3.48 -2.73
C ARG A 7 -7.59 3.86 -4.13
N ASP A 8 -7.08 2.90 -4.91
CA ASP A 8 -6.57 3.16 -6.26
C ASP A 8 -7.65 3.66 -7.24
N ALA A 9 -8.91 3.25 -7.04
CA ALA A 9 -10.02 3.70 -7.88
C ALA A 9 -10.36 5.19 -7.74
N ASP A 10 -9.86 5.86 -6.70
CA ASP A 10 -10.02 7.31 -6.54
C ASP A 10 -9.04 8.09 -7.45
N CYS A 11 -8.06 7.40 -8.03
CA CYS A 11 -6.97 8.00 -8.79
C CYS A 11 -7.20 7.94 -10.31
N PRO A 12 -6.74 8.95 -11.07
CA PRO A 12 -6.76 8.90 -12.54
C PRO A 12 -6.05 7.66 -13.10
N ALA A 13 -6.35 7.34 -14.35
CA ALA A 13 -5.64 6.30 -15.10
C ALA A 13 -4.11 6.46 -14.99
N ASP A 14 -3.41 5.31 -14.95
CA ASP A 14 -1.95 5.21 -14.81
C ASP A 14 -1.35 5.80 -13.51
N THR A 15 -2.19 6.14 -12.53
CA THR A 15 -1.75 6.52 -11.19
C THR A 15 -2.27 5.55 -10.12
N ALA A 16 -1.62 5.55 -8.97
CA ALA A 16 -1.98 4.72 -7.82
C ALA A 16 -2.07 5.58 -6.56
N CYS A 17 -2.79 5.08 -5.56
CA CYS A 17 -2.89 5.70 -4.26
C CYS A 17 -1.66 5.34 -3.42
N VAL A 18 -0.67 6.25 -3.39
CA VAL A 18 0.64 6.00 -2.78
C VAL A 18 0.79 6.70 -1.43
N PRO A 19 1.54 6.10 -0.49
CA PRO A 19 1.86 6.73 0.79
C PRO A 19 2.79 7.93 0.61
N ARG A 20 2.60 8.94 1.45
CA ARG A 20 3.50 10.07 1.65
C ARG A 20 3.65 10.32 3.13
N LEU A 21 4.89 10.21 3.61
CA LEU A 21 5.23 10.56 4.98
C LEU A 21 5.05 12.06 5.18
N ASN A 22 4.17 12.40 6.12
CA ASN A 22 4.01 13.75 6.63
C ASN A 22 4.72 13.86 7.97
N TYR A 23 5.97 14.31 7.93
CA TYR A 23 6.81 14.48 9.11
C TYR A 23 6.27 15.53 10.08
N PHE A 24 5.59 16.56 9.57
CA PHE A 24 5.05 17.64 10.40
C PHE A 24 3.84 17.18 11.23
N ALA A 25 2.95 16.41 10.61
CA ALA A 25 1.74 15.88 11.24
C ALA A 25 1.91 14.48 11.84
N ASP A 26 3.13 13.92 11.82
CA ASP A 26 3.45 12.56 12.23
C ASP A 26 2.44 11.52 11.73
N ARG A 27 2.25 11.44 10.41
CA ARG A 27 1.31 10.48 9.81
C ARG A 27 1.68 10.12 8.38
N MET A 28 1.02 9.07 7.88
CA MET A 28 1.01 8.70 6.48
C MET A 28 -0.21 9.33 5.80
N ASP A 29 0.04 10.25 4.85
CA ASP A 29 -0.97 10.75 3.93
C ASP A 29 -0.98 9.90 2.66
N PHE A 30 -2.10 9.90 1.93
CA PHE A 30 -2.27 9.14 0.69
C PHE A 30 -2.65 10.07 -0.44
N VAL A 31 -1.91 9.97 -1.55
CA VAL A 31 -2.11 10.83 -2.72
C VAL A 31 -1.97 10.06 -4.03
N CYS A 32 -2.68 10.51 -5.05
CA CYS A 32 -2.54 9.95 -6.39
C CYS A 32 -1.21 10.33 -7.02
N ALA A 33 -0.47 9.33 -7.48
CA ALA A 33 0.82 9.51 -8.13
C ALA A 33 1.10 8.41 -9.15
N PRO A 34 1.89 8.69 -10.20
CA PRO A 34 2.43 7.63 -11.02
C PRO A 34 3.34 6.71 -10.18
N PRO A 35 3.34 5.40 -10.44
CA PRO A 35 4.26 4.48 -9.78
C PRO A 35 5.71 4.84 -10.11
N PRO A 36 6.68 4.52 -9.23
CA PRO A 36 8.10 4.63 -9.57
C PRO A 36 8.42 3.84 -10.86
N PRO A 37 9.33 4.30 -11.73
CA PRO A 37 9.63 3.62 -12.99
C PRO A 37 10.11 2.16 -12.81
N THR A 38 10.74 1.87 -11.67
CA THR A 38 11.27 0.55 -11.32
C THR A 38 10.25 -0.33 -10.59
N ALA A 39 9.06 0.19 -10.27
CA ALA A 39 8.04 -0.52 -9.53
C ALA A 39 7.11 -1.25 -10.51
N THR A 40 7.35 -2.54 -10.72
CA THR A 40 6.58 -3.40 -11.63
C THR A 40 5.56 -4.27 -10.91
N ALA A 41 5.75 -4.53 -9.61
CA ALA A 41 4.95 -5.48 -8.87
C ALA A 41 3.55 -4.95 -8.55
N ARG A 42 2.55 -5.77 -8.84
CA ARG A 42 1.12 -5.49 -8.63
C ARG A 42 0.68 -5.90 -7.23
N ILE A 43 -0.48 -5.41 -6.81
CA ILE A 43 -1.07 -5.77 -5.52
C ILE A 43 -1.29 -7.29 -5.44
N GLY A 44 -0.83 -7.89 -4.33
CA GLY A 44 -0.79 -9.33 -4.09
C GLY A 44 0.50 -10.03 -4.54
N GLU A 45 1.31 -9.41 -5.41
CA GLU A 45 2.59 -9.99 -5.82
C GLU A 45 3.64 -9.85 -4.73
N ALA A 46 4.65 -10.74 -4.77
CA ALA A 46 5.71 -10.77 -3.79
C ALA A 46 6.58 -9.51 -3.81
N CYS A 47 7.02 -9.09 -2.62
CA CYS A 47 7.98 -8.01 -2.44
C CYS A 47 8.97 -8.34 -1.33
N ASN A 48 10.14 -7.68 -1.35
CA ASN A 48 11.12 -7.78 -0.27
C ASN A 48 11.07 -6.50 0.59
N PRO A 49 10.59 -6.55 1.84
CA PRO A 49 10.44 -5.37 2.69
C PRO A 49 11.77 -4.73 3.13
N THR A 50 12.89 -5.47 3.07
CA THR A 50 14.24 -4.95 3.36
C THR A 50 15.06 -4.67 2.11
N GLY A 51 14.53 -4.99 0.92
CA GLY A 51 15.17 -4.76 -0.37
C GLY A 51 14.63 -3.52 -1.09
N ALA A 52 14.94 -3.42 -2.39
CA ALA A 52 14.35 -2.40 -3.25
C ALA A 52 12.83 -2.64 -3.36
N ASN A 53 12.03 -1.61 -3.09
CA ASN A 53 10.58 -1.71 -3.17
C ASN A 53 10.13 -1.75 -4.65
N THR A 54 9.57 -2.88 -5.06
CA THR A 54 9.07 -3.12 -6.42
C THR A 54 7.58 -2.85 -6.57
N CYS A 55 6.86 -2.56 -5.48
CA CYS A 55 5.41 -2.40 -5.48
C CYS A 55 5.00 -1.08 -6.14
N ARG A 56 4.07 -1.14 -7.09
CA ARG A 56 3.54 0.07 -7.78
C ARG A 56 2.97 1.10 -6.81
N ASN A 57 2.36 0.64 -5.71
CA ASN A 57 1.82 1.49 -4.65
C ASN A 57 2.85 1.90 -3.60
N VAL A 58 4.12 1.49 -3.74
CA VAL A 58 5.20 1.75 -2.79
C VAL A 58 4.92 1.16 -1.39
N LEU A 59 4.03 0.18 -1.30
CA LEU A 59 3.66 -0.48 -0.05
C LEU A 59 3.94 -1.97 -0.14
N CYS A 60 4.88 -2.44 0.68
CA CYS A 60 5.22 -3.84 0.85
C CYS A 60 4.87 -4.26 2.27
N VAL A 61 3.89 -5.15 2.44
CA VAL A 61 3.54 -5.74 3.74
C VAL A 61 4.45 -6.92 3.99
N GLY A 62 5.34 -6.80 4.97
CA GLY A 62 6.23 -7.87 5.37
C GLY A 62 5.48 -9.01 6.06
N THR A 63 5.71 -10.24 5.60
CA THR A 63 5.33 -11.47 6.31
C THR A 63 6.54 -12.14 6.97
N SER A 64 7.76 -11.75 6.55
CA SER A 64 9.03 -12.03 7.20
C SER A 64 10.01 -10.87 6.95
N ALA A 65 11.27 -11.01 7.37
CA ALA A 65 12.30 -9.98 7.14
C ALA A 65 12.61 -9.74 5.65
N THR A 66 12.37 -10.73 4.78
CA THR A 66 12.73 -10.67 3.35
C THR A 66 11.59 -11.06 2.42
N ALA A 67 10.44 -11.45 2.96
CA ALA A 67 9.26 -11.80 2.20
C ALA A 67 8.06 -10.95 2.61
N GLY A 68 7.23 -10.62 1.63
CA GLY A 68 6.03 -9.82 1.80
C GLY A 68 5.21 -9.82 0.53
N TYR A 69 4.14 -9.05 0.54
CA TYR A 69 3.29 -8.83 -0.63
C TYR A 69 2.99 -7.34 -0.81
N CYS A 70 2.83 -6.92 -2.06
CA CYS A 70 2.42 -5.57 -2.38
C CYS A 70 0.96 -5.34 -1.99
N THR A 71 0.66 -4.22 -1.33
CA THR A 71 -0.68 -3.84 -0.90
C THR A 71 -1.10 -2.49 -1.50
N ALA A 72 -2.40 -2.25 -1.61
CA ALA A 72 -2.98 -0.92 -1.82
C ALA A 72 -3.87 -0.55 -0.61
N PRO A 73 -4.05 0.73 -0.30
CA PRO A 73 -5.11 1.18 0.61
C PRO A 73 -6.48 0.73 0.11
N CYS A 74 -7.37 0.39 1.04
CA CYS A 74 -8.72 -0.06 0.73
C CYS A 74 -9.70 0.33 1.83
N THR A 75 -10.97 0.37 1.48
CA THR A 75 -12.09 0.57 2.42
C THR A 75 -12.89 -0.71 2.59
N VAL A 76 -13.09 -1.45 1.50
CA VAL A 76 -13.83 -2.72 1.45
C VAL A 76 -13.14 -3.72 0.52
N ASP A 77 -13.50 -5.00 0.63
CA ASP A 77 -12.93 -6.08 -0.20
C ASP A 77 -13.08 -5.83 -1.71
N ALA A 78 -14.15 -5.15 -2.13
CA ALA A 78 -14.39 -4.81 -3.53
C ALA A 78 -13.40 -3.78 -4.10
N ASP A 79 -12.65 -3.07 -3.25
CA ASP A 79 -11.56 -2.18 -3.69
C ASP A 79 -10.30 -2.98 -4.08
N CYS A 80 -10.25 -4.27 -3.74
CA CYS A 80 -9.07 -5.09 -3.88
C CYS A 80 -9.13 -6.03 -5.11
N PRO A 81 -7.99 -6.28 -5.78
CA PRO A 81 -7.96 -7.18 -6.92
C PRO A 81 -8.06 -8.65 -6.48
N ALA A 82 -8.44 -9.53 -7.42
CA ALA A 82 -8.59 -10.96 -7.17
C ALA A 82 -7.33 -11.64 -6.60
N ALA A 83 -6.13 -11.12 -6.90
CA ALA A 83 -4.86 -11.62 -6.37
C ALA A 83 -4.66 -11.33 -4.87
N ALA A 84 -5.36 -10.32 -4.32
CA ALA A 84 -5.30 -9.93 -2.93
C ALA A 84 -6.69 -9.47 -2.45
N PRO A 85 -7.70 -10.35 -2.42
CA PRO A 85 -9.11 -9.97 -2.43
C PRO A 85 -9.67 -9.59 -1.05
N SER A 86 -8.82 -9.42 -0.04
CA SER A 86 -9.22 -9.11 1.34
C SER A 86 -8.75 -7.72 1.73
N CYS A 87 -9.67 -6.86 2.18
CA CYS A 87 -9.35 -5.56 2.76
C CYS A 87 -9.16 -5.68 4.28
N ALA A 88 -7.96 -6.08 4.69
CA ALA A 88 -7.64 -6.41 6.08
C ALA A 88 -7.01 -5.22 6.82
N PRO A 89 -7.13 -5.17 8.16
CA PRO A 89 -6.39 -4.21 8.97
C PRO A 89 -4.88 -4.37 8.77
N ILE A 90 -4.18 -3.25 8.58
CA ILE A 90 -2.71 -3.17 8.56
C ILE A 90 -2.26 -1.96 9.37
N THR A 91 -0.98 -1.89 9.69
CA THR A 91 -0.39 -0.76 10.40
C THR A 91 0.71 -0.15 9.55
N TYR A 92 0.58 1.14 9.23
CA TYR A 92 1.67 1.88 8.60
C TYR A 92 2.60 2.46 9.66
N SER A 93 3.90 2.43 9.39
CA SER A 93 4.88 3.10 10.26
C SER A 93 4.80 4.60 10.07
N ARG A 94 4.68 5.33 11.18
CA ARG A 94 4.76 6.79 11.22
C ARG A 94 6.20 7.28 11.39
N PRO A 95 6.51 8.54 11.03
CA PRO A 95 7.83 9.13 11.28
C PRO A 95 8.34 9.01 12.72
N SER A 96 7.46 9.13 13.71
CA SER A 96 7.79 8.95 15.14
C SER A 96 8.15 7.51 15.52
N GLY A 97 8.00 6.55 14.61
CA GLY A 97 8.11 5.12 14.89
C GLY A 97 6.82 4.49 15.42
N ALA A 98 5.79 5.28 15.71
CA ALA A 98 4.50 4.75 16.12
C ALA A 98 3.74 4.13 14.94
N GLY A 99 2.79 3.25 15.24
CA GLY A 99 1.87 2.71 14.24
C GLY A 99 0.74 3.68 13.90
N GLN A 100 0.31 3.67 12.65
CA GLN A 100 -0.95 4.25 12.17
C GLN A 100 -1.86 3.11 11.71
N PRO A 101 -2.94 2.81 12.45
CA PRO A 101 -3.94 1.82 12.03
C PRO A 101 -4.55 2.21 10.68
N SER A 102 -4.69 1.24 9.79
CA SER A 102 -5.27 1.41 8.47
C SER A 102 -5.80 0.07 7.95
N ARG A 103 -6.13 0.02 6.66
CA ARG A 103 -6.48 -1.18 5.91
C ARG A 103 -5.69 -1.28 4.62
N GLY A 104 -5.46 -2.50 4.18
CA GLY A 104 -4.82 -2.78 2.90
C GLY A 104 -5.24 -4.11 2.28
N CYS A 105 -5.16 -4.17 0.96
CA CYS A 105 -5.43 -5.36 0.18
C CYS A 105 -4.38 -6.45 0.42
N GLY A 106 -4.82 -7.62 0.82
CA GLY A 106 -3.97 -8.78 1.03
C GLY A 106 -4.62 -10.10 0.61
N PRO A 107 -3.86 -11.20 0.59
CA PRO A 107 -4.41 -12.52 0.42
C PRO A 107 -5.44 -12.81 1.52
N ARG A 108 -6.41 -13.68 1.24
CA ARG A 108 -7.35 -14.13 2.28
C ARG A 108 -6.59 -14.90 3.35
N PRO A 109 -6.81 -14.60 4.64
CA PRO A 109 -6.35 -15.47 5.71
C PRO A 109 -6.96 -16.86 5.49
N THR A 110 -6.11 -17.86 5.34
CA THR A 110 -6.54 -19.25 5.47
C THR A 110 -6.70 -19.49 6.97
N ILE A 111 -7.95 -19.63 7.41
CA ILE A 111 -8.31 -20.05 8.77
C ILE A 111 -8.20 -21.58 8.83
#